data_AF-A0A0X3W178-F1
#
_entry.id   AF-A0A0X3W178-F1
#
_cell.length_a   1.000
_cell.length_b   1.000
_cell.length_c   1.000
_cell.angle_alpha   90.00
_cell.angle_beta   90.00
_cell.angle_gamma   90.00
#
_symmetry.space_group_name_H-M   'P 1'
#
loop_
_entity.id
_entity.type
_entity.pdbx_description
1 polymer ?
#
loop_
_entity_poly.entity_id
_entity_poly.type
_entity_poly.pdbx_seq_one_letter_code
_entity_poly.pdbx_strand_id
1 'polypeptide(L)' 'MTPRPVGQARARPLPGAATYLPDPLWKELGAVHAGHTVTVDDDPWYLNAGPTAVRGVLRDITGRLGR' A
#
# COMPACT_ATOMS: atom_id res chain seq x y z
N MET A 1 5.78 -29.27 4.08
CA MET A 1 6.04 -27.82 4.14
C MET A 1 5.00 -27.12 3.27
N THR A 2 3.90 -26.66 3.87
CA THR A 2 2.73 -26.17 3.14
C THR A 2 2.99 -24.71 2.71
N PRO A 3 2.87 -24.34 1.42
CA PRO A 3 3.11 -22.97 0.98
C PRO A 3 2.07 -22.04 1.62
N ARG A 4 2.55 -20.93 2.21
CA ARG A 4 1.65 -19.89 2.75
C ARG A 4 0.85 -19.27 1.61
N PRO A 5 -0.44 -18.95 1.81
CA PRO A 5 -1.22 -18.23 0.82
C PRO A 5 -0.57 -16.87 0.55
N VAL A 6 -0.25 -16.64 -0.73
CA VAL A 6 0.23 -15.37 -1.29
C VAL A 6 -0.93 -14.38 -1.24
N GLY A 7 -1.20 -13.84 -0.06
CA GLY A 7 -2.35 -12.95 0.16
C GLY A 7 -2.48 -12.37 1.57
N GLN A 8 -1.56 -12.70 2.48
CA GLN A 8 -1.53 -12.14 3.84
C GLN A 8 -0.27 -11.29 4.09
N ALA A 9 0.22 -10.57 3.08
CA ALA A 9 1.10 -9.45 3.35
C ALA A 9 0.21 -8.37 3.99
N ARG A 10 0.15 -8.34 5.33
CA ARG A 10 -0.38 -7.18 6.03
C ARG A 10 0.47 -6.01 5.55
N ALA A 11 -0.14 -5.02 4.90
CA ALA A 11 0.54 -3.79 4.53
C ALA A 11 1.31 -3.32 5.76
N ARG A 12 2.65 -3.40 5.71
CA ARG A 12 3.50 -2.97 6.81
C ARG A 12 4.02 -1.60 6.40
N PRO A 13 3.33 -0.52 6.78
CA PRO A 13 3.85 0.81 6.51
C PRO A 13 5.23 0.95 7.15
N LEU A 14 6.13 1.64 6.47
CA LEU A 14 7.37 2.10 7.06
C LEU A 14 7.06 2.91 8.34
N PRO A 15 7.90 2.81 9.39
CA PRO A 15 7.70 3.52 10.64
C PRO A 15 7.49 5.04 10.47
N GLY A 16 8.03 5.62 9.40
CA GLY A 16 7.93 7.05 9.11
C GLY A 16 6.53 7.54 8.76
N ALA A 17 5.66 6.72 8.15
CA ALA A 17 4.31 7.15 7.78
C ALA A 17 3.47 7.51 9.02
N ALA A 18 3.62 6.74 10.10
CA ALA A 18 2.92 6.97 11.36
C ALA A 18 3.22 8.34 11.99
N THR A 19 4.37 8.95 11.66
CA THR A 19 4.74 10.28 12.14
C THR A 19 3.89 11.40 11.50
N TYR A 20 3.50 11.25 10.23
CA TYR A 20 2.84 12.32 9.46
C TYR A 20 1.33 12.12 9.31
N LEU A 21 0.83 10.89 9.40
CA LEU A 21 -0.62 10.60 9.33
C LEU A 21 -1.47 11.37 10.37
N PRO A 22 -0.98 11.66 11.60
CA PRO A 22 -1.73 12.45 12.56
C PRO A 22 -1.79 13.96 12.24
N ASP A 23 -0.92 14.47 11.36
CA ASP A 23 -0.76 15.90 11.06
C ASP A 23 -2.08 16.50 10.53
N PRO A 24 -2.53 17.66 11.05
CA PRO A 24 -3.73 18.33 10.56
C PRO A 24 -3.69 18.63 9.06
N LEU A 25 -2.54 19.04 8.50
CA LEU A 25 -2.41 19.35 7.07
C LEU A 25 -2.63 18.11 6.21
N TRP A 26 -2.17 16.94 6.65
CA TRP A 26 -2.46 15.67 5.98
C TRP A 26 -3.97 15.40 5.90
N LYS A 27 -4.70 15.67 6.99
CA LYS A 27 -6.15 15.44 7.08
C LYS A 27 -6.97 16.37 6.20
N GLU A 28 -6.46 17.57 5.91
CA GLU A 28 -7.11 18.56 5.03
C GLU A 28 -6.94 18.24 3.53
N LEU A 29 -6.13 17.24 3.16
CA LEU A 29 -5.99 16.85 1.76
C LEU A 29 -7.30 16.25 1.24
N GLY A 30 -7.79 16.75 0.10
CA GLY A 30 -9.06 16.30 -0.48
C GLY A 30 -9.12 14.79 -0.75
N ALA A 31 -8.00 14.15 -1.10
CA ALA A 31 -7.92 12.70 -1.28
C ALA A 31 -8.06 11.92 0.04
N VAL A 32 -7.58 12.48 1.16
CA VAL A 32 -7.73 11.88 2.50
C VAL A 32 -9.18 12.02 2.95
N HIS A 33 -9.75 13.22 2.82
CA HIS A 33 -11.15 13.47 3.15
C HIS A 33 -12.11 12.60 2.32
N ALA A 34 -11.81 12.37 1.04
CA ALA A 34 -12.59 11.51 0.17
C ALA A 34 -12.35 10.00 0.37
N GLY A 35 -11.48 9.59 1.29
CA GLY A 35 -11.18 8.17 1.53
C GLY A 35 -10.45 7.48 0.37
N HIS A 36 -9.76 8.25 -0.49
CA HIS A 36 -9.06 7.74 -1.67
C HIS A 36 -7.60 7.34 -1.38
N THR A 37 -7.14 7.44 -0.14
CA THR A 37 -5.79 7.02 0.25
C THR A 37 -5.79 5.58 0.71
N VAL A 38 -4.77 4.82 0.29
CA VAL A 38 -4.63 3.43 0.72
C VAL A 38 -3.18 3.12 1.08
N THR A 39 -2.99 2.49 2.24
CA THR A 39 -1.68 1.97 2.66
C THR A 39 -1.25 0.81 1.76
N VAL A 40 0.02 0.77 1.40
CA VAL A 40 0.61 -0.29 0.58
C VAL A 40 1.74 -0.99 1.34
N ASP A 41 2.15 -2.14 0.83
CA ASP A 41 3.42 -2.73 1.24
C ASP A 41 4.55 -1.96 0.54
N ASP A 42 5.43 -1.34 1.32
CA ASP A 42 6.47 -0.47 0.78
C ASP A 42 7.56 -1.25 0.04
N ASP A 43 7.80 -2.52 0.37
CA ASP A 43 8.84 -3.33 -0.29
C ASP A 43 8.64 -3.41 -1.81
N PRO A 44 7.48 -3.87 -2.33
CA PRO A 44 7.23 -3.90 -3.77
C PRO A 44 7.01 -2.52 -4.39
N TRP A 45 6.46 -1.55 -3.65
CA TRP A 45 6.13 -0.22 -4.18
C TRP A 45 7.33 0.74 -4.25
N TYR A 46 8.28 0.63 -3.33
CA TYR A 46 9.48 1.48 -3.28
C TYR A 46 10.68 0.82 -3.96
N LEU A 47 10.97 -0.45 -3.65
CA LEU A 47 12.18 -1.10 -4.15
C LEU A 47 12.02 -1.66 -5.57
N ASN A 48 10.78 -1.93 -6.00
CA ASN A 48 10.45 -2.48 -7.31
C ASN A 48 11.39 -3.63 -7.72
N ALA A 49 11.50 -4.65 -6.85
CA ALA A 49 12.45 -5.76 -6.97
C ALA A 49 12.05 -6.76 -8.09
N GLY A 50 11.95 -6.28 -9.32
CA GLY A 50 11.72 -7.06 -10.53
C GLY A 50 10.25 -7.45 -10.78
N PRO A 51 10.02 -8.28 -11.82
CA PRO A 51 8.68 -8.56 -12.34
C PRO A 51 7.70 -9.19 -11.33
N THR A 52 8.22 -9.92 -10.34
CA THR A 52 7.39 -10.49 -9.27
C THR A 52 6.82 -9.41 -8.36
N ALA A 53 7.63 -8.41 -7.99
CA ALA A 53 7.17 -7.26 -7.20
C ALA A 53 6.12 -6.45 -7.98
N VAL A 54 6.36 -6.22 -9.27
CA VAL A 54 5.43 -5.51 -10.18
C VAL A 54 4.06 -6.20 -10.26
N ARG A 55 4.01 -7.54 -10.29
CA ARG A 55 2.73 -8.27 -10.24
C ARG A 55 1.95 -8.02 -8.94
N GLY A 56 2.66 -7.79 -7.83
CA GLY A 56 2.05 -7.38 -6.57
C GLY A 56 1.42 -5.99 -6.67
N VAL A 57 2.18 -5.01 -7.15
CA VAL A 57 1.70 -3.64 -7.37
C VAL A 57 0.48 -3.60 -8.31
N LEU A 58 0.53 -4.34 -9.42
CA LEU A 58 -0.59 -4.46 -10.36
C LEU A 58 -1.85 -4.99 -9.68
N ARG A 59 -1.73 -6.07 -8.89
CA ARG A 59 -2.86 -6.64 -8.16
C ARG A 59 -3.46 -5.65 -7.15
N ASP A 60 -2.62 -4.88 -6.45
CA ASP A 60 -3.08 -3.87 -5.49
C ASP A 60 -3.88 -2.75 -6.21
N ILE A 61 -3.38 -2.30 -7.37
CA ILE A 61 -4.03 -1.28 -8.19
C ILE A 61 -5.36 -1.79 -8.73
N THR A 62 -5.38 -2.95 -9.38
CA THR A 62 -6.58 -3.50 -10.03
C THR A 62 -7.68 -3.79 -9.00
N GLY A 63 -7.31 -4.38 -7.86
CA GLY A 63 -8.24 -4.65 -6.76
C GLY A 63 -8.90 -3.40 -6.17
N ARG A 64 -8.25 -2.24 -6.24
CA ARG A 64 -8.79 -0.96 -5.75
C ARG A 64 -9.58 -0.20 -6.80
N LEU A 65 -9.26 -0.38 -8.08
CA LEU A 65 -9.97 0.25 -9.20
C LEU A 65 -11.18 -0.57 -9.68
N GLY A 66 -11.40 -1.77 -9.14
CA GLY A 66 -12.50 -2.65 -9.54
C GLY A 66 -12.38 -3.15 -10.98
N ARG A 67 -11.14 -3.30 -11.48
CA ARG A 67 -10.81 -3.91 -12.78
C ARG A 67 -10.08 -5.22 -12.58
#